data_AF-A0A1F6BT87-F1
#
_entry.id   AF-A0A1F6BT87-F1
#
_cell.length_a   1.000
_cell.length_b   1.000
_cell.length_c   1.000
_cell.angle_alpha   90.00
_cell.angle_beta   90.00
_cell.angle_gamma   90.00
#
_symmetry.space_group_name_H-M   'P 1'
#
loop_
_entity.id
_entity.type
_entity.pdbx_description
1 polymer ?
#
loop_
_entity_poly.entity_id
_entity_poly.type
_entity_poly.pdbx_seq_one_letter_code
_entity_poly.pdbx_strand_id
1 'polypeptide(L)' 'HAWTHAFRGRKEKKRVFRALWNTQINAAVRAEGLTYGKFVNALKKKGVKIDRKILSNLAQNEPETFKKIVEFVK' A
#
# COMPACT_ATOMS: atom_id res chain seq x y z
N HIS A 1 10.55 33.46 -1.18
CA HIS A 1 10.82 32.18 -1.87
C HIS A 1 10.61 30.93 -0.99
N ALA A 2 11.00 30.90 0.30
CA ALA A 2 10.84 29.71 1.16
C ALA A 2 9.38 29.22 1.36
N TRP A 3 8.40 30.12 1.45
CA TRP A 3 6.99 29.78 1.67
C TRP A 3 6.37 28.94 0.53
N THR A 4 6.68 29.26 -0.73
CA THR A 4 6.19 28.54 -1.91
C THR A 4 6.74 27.10 -1.97
N HIS A 5 8.02 26.94 -1.62
CA HIS A 5 8.65 25.61 -1.53
C HIS A 5 8.05 24.78 -0.39
N ALA A 6 7.82 25.38 0.78
CA ALA A 6 7.18 24.69 1.91
C ALA A 6 5.77 24.20 1.57
N PHE A 7 4.98 25.01 0.85
CA PHE A 7 3.63 24.61 0.40
C PHE A 7 3.67 23.45 -0.61
N ARG A 8 4.57 23.51 -1.60
CA ARG A 8 4.80 22.41 -2.56
C ARG A 8 5.27 21.13 -1.85
N GLY A 9 6.25 21.25 -0.96
CA GLY A 9 6.83 20.12 -0.22
C GLY A 9 5.80 19.35 0.60
N ARG A 10 4.80 20.01 1.20
CA ARG A 10 3.70 19.31 1.90
C ARG A 10 2.86 18.43 0.96
N LYS A 11 2.60 18.88 -0.26
CA LYS A 11 1.86 18.09 -1.26
C LYS A 11 2.72 16.94 -1.79
N GLU A 12 4.00 17.21 -2.02
CA GLU A 12 4.97 16.22 -2.52
C GLU A 12 5.20 15.10 -1.52
N LYS A 13 5.40 15.42 -0.24
CA LYS A 13 5.53 14.44 0.85
C LYS A 13 4.41 13.41 0.82
N LYS A 14 3.15 13.83 0.64
CA LYS A 14 1.99 12.92 0.55
C LYS A 14 2.05 12.01 -0.67
N ARG A 15 2.55 12.51 -1.81
CA ARG A 15 2.73 11.71 -3.04
C ARG A 15 3.85 10.70 -2.89
N VAL A 16 4.99 11.10 -2.32
CA VAL A 16 6.15 10.24 -2.06
C VAL A 16 5.78 9.08 -1.14
N PHE A 17 5.10 9.34 -0.02
CA PHE A 17 4.66 8.26 0.88
C PHE A 17 3.66 7.31 0.22
N ARG A 18 2.71 7.82 -0.57
CA ARG A 18 1.79 6.96 -1.31
C ARG A 18 2.53 6.07 -2.32
N ALA A 19 3.53 6.60 -3.01
CA ALA A 19 4.37 5.82 -3.92
C ALA A 19 5.15 4.74 -3.16
N LEU A 20 5.75 5.10 -2.02
CA LEU A 20 6.47 4.16 -1.16
C LEU A 20 5.58 2.99 -0.71
N TRP A 21 4.37 3.28 -0.21
CA TRP A 21 3.44 2.24 0.23
C TRP A 21 3.00 1.32 -0.92
N ASN A 22 2.80 1.86 -2.14
CA ASN A 22 2.50 1.04 -3.31
C ASN A 22 3.66 0.07 -3.61
N THR A 23 4.90 0.55 -3.55
CA THR A 23 6.09 -0.28 -3.79
C THR A 23 6.23 -1.38 -2.75
N GLN A 24 6.05 -1.05 -1.47
CA GLN A 24 6.11 -2.00 -0.36
C GLN A 24 5.03 -3.08 -0.47
N ILE A 25 3.78 -2.69 -0.73
CA ILE A 25 2.68 -3.65 -0.94
C ILE A 25 2.95 -4.50 -2.17
N ASN A 26 3.44 -3.90 -3.27
CA ASN A 26 3.75 -4.65 -4.49
C ASN A 26 4.82 -5.73 -4.24
N ALA A 27 5.88 -5.42 -3.47
CA ALA A 27 6.88 -6.40 -3.08
C ALA A 27 6.28 -7.54 -2.25
N ALA A 28 5.43 -7.22 -1.28
CA ALA A 28 4.79 -8.23 -0.43
C ALA A 28 3.82 -9.15 -1.20
N VAL A 29 2.97 -8.61 -2.07
CA VAL A 29 2.04 -9.45 -2.85
C VAL A 29 2.76 -10.27 -3.92
N ARG A 30 3.90 -9.79 -4.43
CA ARG A 30 4.74 -10.53 -5.37
C ARG A 30 5.30 -11.80 -4.73
N ALA A 31 5.67 -11.76 -3.45
CA ALA A 31 6.11 -12.95 -2.71
C ALA A 31 5.02 -14.03 -2.62
N GLU A 32 3.74 -13.63 -2.59
CA GLU A 32 2.57 -14.52 -2.54
C GLU A 32 2.03 -14.92 -3.94
N GLY A 33 2.77 -14.57 -5.00
CA GLY A 33 2.41 -14.90 -6.40
C GLY A 33 1.31 -14.02 -7.01
N LEU A 34 0.98 -12.88 -6.40
CA LEU A 34 0.01 -11.93 -6.93
C LEU A 34 0.68 -10.63 -7.42
N THR A 35 -0.02 -9.92 -8.30
CA THR A 35 0.37 -8.56 -8.69
C THR A 35 -0.44 -7.54 -7.90
N TYR A 36 0.13 -6.36 -7.64
CA TYR A 36 -0.57 -5.26 -6.95
C TYR A 36 -1.93 -4.94 -7.58
N GLY A 37 -2.02 -4.91 -8.92
CA GLY A 37 -3.27 -4.65 -9.62
C GLY A 37 -4.35 -5.70 -9.34
N LYS A 38 -3.99 -6.99 -9.36
CA LYS A 38 -4.91 -8.10 -9.03
C LYS A 38 -5.35 -8.02 -7.56
N PHE A 39 -4.41 -7.78 -6.64
CA PHE A 39 -4.70 -7.64 -5.21
C PHE A 39 -5.66 -6.48 -4.91
N VAL A 40 -5.41 -5.29 -5.47
CA VAL A 40 -6.29 -4.13 -5.27
C VAL A 40 -7.67 -4.34 -5.91
N ASN A 41 -7.74 -4.99 -7.07
CA ASN A 41 -9.02 -5.35 -7.68
C ASN A 41 -9.80 -6.32 -6.78
N ALA A 42 -9.13 -7.36 -6.26
CA ALA A 42 -9.74 -8.32 -5.35
C ALA A 42 -10.24 -7.65 -4.06
N LEU A 43 -9.46 -6.74 -3.46
CA LEU A 43 -9.87 -5.99 -2.27
C LEU A 43 -11.16 -5.20 -2.51
N LYS A 44 -11.25 -4.53 -3.66
CA LYS A 44 -12.47 -3.81 -4.05
C LYS A 44 -13.66 -4.75 -4.24
N LYS A 45 -13.46 -5.90 -4.89
CA LYS A 45 -14.51 -6.91 -5.11
C LYS A 45 -15.05 -7.48 -3.80
N LYS A 46 -14.18 -7.72 -2.81
CA LYS A 46 -14.59 -8.19 -1.48
C LYS A 46 -15.06 -7.08 -0.53
N GLY A 47 -15.12 -5.83 -0.99
CA GLY A 47 -15.59 -4.69 -0.19
C GLY A 47 -14.63 -4.24 0.92
N VAL A 48 -13.39 -4.73 0.92
CA VAL A 48 -12.40 -4.45 1.97
C VAL A 48 -11.79 -3.06 1.76
N LYS A 49 -12.17 -2.12 2.63
CA LYS A 49 -11.69 -0.72 2.61
C LYS A 49 -10.55 -0.52 3.60
N ILE A 50 -9.35 -1.01 3.25
CA ILE A 50 -8.13 -0.81 4.06
C ILE A 50 -7.20 0.21 3.39
N ASP A 51 -6.61 1.08 4.21
CA ASP A 51 -5.63 2.07 3.76
C ASP A 51 -4.27 1.46 3.43
N ARG A 52 -3.61 2.04 2.42
CA ARG A 52 -2.27 1.61 1.95
C ARG A 52 -1.20 1.76 3.01
N LYS A 53 -1.33 2.78 3.89
CA LYS A 53 -0.41 2.95 5.02
C LYS A 53 -0.44 1.72 5.93
N ILE A 54 -1.63 1.27 6.30
CA ILE A 54 -1.83 0.13 7.19
C ILE A 54 -1.38 -1.15 6.48
N LEU A 55 -1.79 -1.36 5.22
CA LEU A 55 -1.34 -2.51 4.43
C LEU A 55 0.19 -2.60 4.31
N SER A 56 0.85 -1.47 4.06
CA SER A 56 2.33 -1.45 3.98
C SER A 56 2.98 -1.76 5.32
N ASN A 57 2.37 -1.33 6.43
CA ASN A 57 2.88 -1.56 7.77
C ASN A 57 2.70 -3.03 8.19
N LEU A 58 1.51 -3.60 7.94
CA LEU A 58 1.24 -5.02 8.13
C LEU A 58 2.18 -5.88 7.30
N ALA A 59 2.41 -5.52 6.03
CA ALA A 59 3.34 -6.24 5.16
C ALA A 59 4.79 -6.27 5.68
N GLN A 60 5.21 -5.27 6.49
CA GLN A 60 6.56 -5.19 7.04
C GLN A 60 6.68 -5.80 8.44
N ASN A 61 5.71 -5.51 9.32
CA ASN A 61 5.78 -5.88 10.73
C ASN A 61 5.13 -7.25 11.00
N GLU A 62 4.12 -7.62 10.21
CA GLU A 62 3.30 -8.81 10.43
C GLU A 62 3.03 -9.54 9.10
N PRO A 63 4.05 -10.18 8.51
CA PRO A 63 3.91 -10.87 7.23
C PRO A 63 2.86 -11.98 7.28
N GLU A 64 2.69 -12.66 8.42
CA GLU A 64 1.67 -13.70 8.58
C GLU A 64 0.24 -13.13 8.49
N THR A 65 -0.03 -12.01 9.16
CA THR A 65 -1.32 -11.31 9.08
C THR A 65 -1.58 -10.83 7.65
N PHE A 66 -0.56 -10.27 6.99
CA PHE A 66 -0.67 -9.86 5.60
C PHE A 66 -0.98 -11.03 4.67
N LYS A 67 -0.35 -12.19 4.88
CA LYS A 67 -0.62 -13.41 4.11
C LYS A 67 -2.07 -13.87 4.25
N LYS A 68 -2.61 -13.88 5.48
CA LYS A 68 -4.04 -14.18 5.72
C LYS A 68 -4.95 -13.23 4.97
N ILE A 69 -4.61 -11.94 4.91
CA ILE A 69 -5.36 -10.97 4.10
C ILE A 69 -5.27 -11.37 2.63
N VAL A 70 -4.07 -11.61 2.10
CA VAL A 70 -3.86 -12.01 0.69
C VAL A 70 -4.65 -13.26 0.32
N GLU A 71 -4.64 -14.29 1.16
CA GLU A 71 -5.43 -15.51 1.01
C GLU A 71 -6.93 -15.22 1.10
N PHE A 72 -7.36 -14.38 2.04
CA PHE A 72 -8.75 -13.94 2.14
C PHE A 72 -9.20 -13.15 0.92
N VAL A 73 -8.31 -12.49 0.17
CA VAL A 73 -8.69 -11.78 -1.07
C VAL A 73 -8.51 -12.58 -2.35
N LYS A 74 -7.66 -13.62 -2.39
CA LYS A 74 -7.64 -14.58 -3.51
C LYS A 74 -9.05 -15.10 -3.81
#